data_AF-A0A4U2DD96-F1
#
_entry.id   AF-A0A4U2DD96-F1
#
_cell.length_a   1.000
_cell.length_b   1.000
_cell.length_c   1.000
_cell.angle_alpha   90.00
_cell.angle_beta   90.00
_cell.angle_gamma   90.00
#
_symmetry.space_group_name_H-M   'P 1'
#
loop_
_entity.id
_entity.type
_entity.pdbx_description
1 polymer ?
#
loop_
_entity_poly.entity_id
_entity_poly.type
_entity_poly.pdbx_seq_one_letter_code
_entity_poly.pdbx_strand_id
1 'polypeptide(L)'
;VSSNPNFVKMLKFPLNLVLNTGDFPRLNDCIAGQERITHSHLFEFAYAQYPCDEFASVLTSIYQNISRDNIDALLYGVDELPKAVPLQCQSIHT
;
A
#
# COMPACT_ATOMS: atom_id res chain seq x y z
N VAL A 1 -4.84 21.00 -0.32
CA VAL A 1 -5.39 19.62 -0.31
C VAL A 1 -4.67 18.74 0.71
N SER A 2 -3.33 18.76 0.76
CA SER A 2 -2.50 17.99 1.71
C SER A 2 -2.76 18.26 3.21
N SER A 3 -3.34 19.42 3.57
CA SER A 3 -3.74 19.75 4.94
C SER A 3 -5.06 19.13 5.39
N ASN A 4 -5.78 18.43 4.50
CA ASN A 4 -7.05 17.81 4.86
C ASN A 4 -6.80 16.46 5.58
N PRO A 5 -7.24 16.30 6.84
CA PRO A 5 -7.01 15.07 7.61
C PRO A 5 -7.70 13.83 7.00
N ASN A 6 -8.71 14.02 6.15
CA ASN A 6 -9.38 12.92 5.47
C ASN A 6 -8.55 12.35 4.32
N PHE A 7 -7.52 13.06 3.83
CA PHE A 7 -6.69 12.57 2.74
C PHE A 7 -5.86 11.36 3.17
N VAL A 8 -5.21 11.42 4.34
CA VAL A 8 -4.47 10.27 4.89
C VAL A 8 -5.42 9.12 5.23
N LYS A 9 -6.61 9.42 5.78
CA LYS A 9 -7.64 8.39 6.04
C LYS A 9 -8.06 7.68 4.76
N MET A 10 -8.24 8.41 3.67
CA MET A 10 -8.57 7.85 2.36
C MET A 10 -7.43 6.95 1.83
N LEU A 11 -6.17 7.36 1.96
CA LEU A 11 -5.02 6.56 1.55
C LEU A 11 -4.86 5.28 2.37
N LYS A 12 -5.18 5.32 3.67
CA LYS A 12 -5.13 4.14 4.56
C LYS A 12 -6.32 3.21 4.40
N PHE A 13 -7.48 3.72 3.96
CA PHE A 13 -8.73 2.96 3.95
C PHE A 13 -8.66 1.62 3.22
N PRO A 14 -8.07 1.51 2.01
CA PRO A 14 -7.96 0.22 1.33
C PRO A 14 -7.25 -0.86 2.15
N LEU A 15 -6.27 -0.47 2.98
CA LEU A 15 -5.48 -1.42 3.78
C LEU A 15 -6.31 -2.16 4.83
N ASN A 16 -7.42 -1.56 5.28
CA ASN A 16 -8.36 -2.20 6.18
C ASN A 16 -9.23 -3.26 5.50
N LEU A 17 -9.18 -3.34 4.16
CA LEU A 17 -10.01 -4.24 3.38
C LEU A 17 -9.23 -5.46 2.89
N VAL A 18 -7.90 -5.51 3.08
CA VAL A 18 -7.05 -6.60 2.57
C VAL A 18 -7.54 -7.95 3.11
N LEU A 19 -7.86 -8.85 2.18
CA LEU A 19 -8.30 -10.21 2.47
C LEU A 19 -7.14 -11.07 2.96
N ASN A 20 -7.45 -12.24 3.54
CA ASN A 20 -6.45 -13.23 3.95
C ASN A 20 -5.58 -13.78 2.80
N THR A 21 -5.98 -13.57 1.55
CA THR A 21 -5.18 -13.90 0.37
C THR A 21 -4.12 -12.85 0.07
N GLY A 22 -4.13 -11.71 0.75
CA GLY A 22 -3.25 -10.57 0.45
C GLY A 22 -3.72 -9.71 -0.73
N ASP A 23 -4.96 -9.91 -1.21
CA ASP A 23 -5.57 -9.08 -2.25
C ASP A 23 -6.66 -8.17 -1.65
N PHE A 24 -6.95 -7.07 -2.32
CA PHE A 24 -8.13 -6.27 -2.04
C PHE A 24 -9.41 -6.99 -2.50
N PRO A 25 -10.55 -6.77 -1.82
CA PRO A 25 -11.83 -7.24 -2.29
C PRO A 25 -12.18 -6.57 -3.61
N ARG A 26 -12.96 -7.28 -4.41
CA ARG A 26 -13.52 -6.75 -5.66
C ARG A 26 -14.63 -5.76 -5.33
N LEU A 27 -14.27 -4.47 -5.23
CA LEU A 27 -15.18 -3.40 -4.77
C LEU A 27 -15.89 -2.66 -5.91
N ASN A 28 -15.39 -2.73 -7.16
CA ASN A 28 -15.92 -1.99 -8.31
C ASN A 28 -16.34 -2.95 -9.46
N ASP A 29 -16.74 -2.38 -10.61
CA ASP A 29 -17.06 -3.11 -11.86
C ASP A 29 -15.89 -3.96 -12.43
N CYS A 30 -14.76 -3.99 -11.72
CA CYS A 30 -13.59 -4.86 -11.85
C CYS A 30 -12.93 -4.90 -13.22
N ILE A 31 -11.89 -4.07 -13.39
CA ILE A 31 -10.80 -4.39 -14.32
C ILE A 31 -9.93 -5.45 -13.64
N ALA A 32 -9.78 -6.61 -14.28
CA ALA A 32 -8.97 -7.71 -13.76
C ALA A 32 -7.54 -7.25 -13.42
N GLY A 33 -7.08 -7.53 -12.21
CA GLY A 33 -5.74 -7.20 -11.71
C GLY A 33 -5.69 -6.01 -10.75
N GLN A 34 -6.74 -5.20 -10.64
CA GLN A 34 -6.82 -4.09 -9.68
C GLN A 34 -6.98 -4.56 -8.22
N GLU A 35 -7.43 -5.80 -8.02
CA GLU A 35 -7.51 -6.42 -6.71
C GLU A 35 -6.12 -6.69 -6.10
N ARG A 36 -5.06 -6.75 -6.92
CA ARG A 36 -3.73 -7.12 -6.44
C ARG A 36 -3.04 -5.93 -5.77
N ILE A 37 -2.35 -6.21 -4.67
CA ILE A 37 -1.49 -5.22 -4.01
C ILE A 37 -0.18 -5.07 -4.81
N THR A 38 -0.22 -4.29 -5.88
CA THR A 38 0.93 -4.05 -6.77
C THR A 38 1.19 -2.57 -7.05
N HIS A 39 0.35 -1.68 -6.55
CA HIS A 39 0.34 -0.26 -6.91
C HIS A 39 1.40 0.51 -6.11
N SER A 40 2.70 0.22 -6.35
CA SER A 40 3.83 0.81 -5.63
C SER A 40 3.80 2.34 -5.63
N HIS A 41 3.56 2.99 -6.76
CA HIS A 41 3.49 4.45 -6.86
C HIS A 41 2.56 5.11 -5.83
N LEU A 42 1.39 4.52 -5.54
CA LEU A 42 0.45 5.08 -4.57
C LEU A 42 1.04 5.06 -3.16
N PHE A 43 1.67 3.95 -2.78
CA PHE A 43 2.21 3.76 -1.44
C PHE A 43 3.57 4.41 -1.24
N GLU A 44 4.41 4.50 -2.28
CA GLU A 44 5.65 5.29 -2.27
C GLU A 44 5.32 6.76 -2.05
N PHE A 45 4.38 7.31 -2.84
CA PHE A 45 3.90 8.68 -2.64
C PHE A 45 3.30 8.88 -1.24
N ALA A 46 2.43 7.97 -0.80
CA ALA A 46 1.79 8.08 0.50
C ALA A 46 2.80 8.06 1.65
N TYR A 47 3.81 7.18 1.58
CA TYR A 47 4.88 7.10 2.58
C TYR A 47 5.75 8.36 2.56
N ALA A 48 6.15 8.86 1.40
CA ALA A 48 6.96 10.06 1.28
C ALA A 48 6.24 11.32 1.84
N GLN A 49 4.91 11.42 1.66
CA GLN A 49 4.13 12.53 2.19
C GLN A 49 3.75 12.35 3.67
N TYR A 50 3.45 11.13 4.08
CA TYR A 50 2.93 10.79 5.41
C TYR A 50 3.58 9.49 5.92
N PRO A 51 4.84 9.54 6.37
CA PRO A 51 5.54 8.35 6.83
C PRO A 51 4.77 7.65 7.95
N CYS A 52 4.42 6.37 7.73
CA CYS A 52 3.79 5.55 8.75
C CYS A 52 4.05 4.05 8.51
N ASP A 53 3.89 3.26 9.56
CA ASP A 53 4.23 1.83 9.57
C ASP A 53 3.33 1.02 8.62
N GLU A 54 2.06 1.41 8.46
CA GLU A 54 1.15 0.70 7.56
C GLU A 54 1.61 0.81 6.10
N PHE A 55 2.02 2.00 5.64
CA PHE A 55 2.53 2.18 4.27
C PHE A 55 3.86 1.47 4.05
N ALA A 56 4.77 1.50 5.03
CA ALA A 56 6.02 0.74 4.97
C ALA A 56 5.78 -0.78 4.87
N SER A 57 4.78 -1.28 5.60
CA SER A 57 4.39 -2.70 5.59
C SER A 57 3.83 -3.11 4.22
N VAL A 58 3.00 -2.26 3.60
CA VAL A 58 2.48 -2.49 2.24
C VAL A 58 3.61 -2.51 1.22
N LEU A 59 4.50 -1.51 1.25
CA LEU A 59 5.62 -1.44 0.33
C LEU A 59 6.53 -2.66 0.47
N THR A 60 6.74 -3.13 1.70
CA THR A 60 7.46 -4.37 1.95
C THR A 60 6.75 -5.57 1.28
N SER A 61 5.43 -5.69 1.41
CA SER A 61 4.67 -6.76 0.73
C SER A 61 4.74 -6.67 -0.80
N ILE A 62 4.67 -5.46 -1.36
CA ILE A 62 4.79 -5.24 -2.81
C ILE A 62 6.17 -5.69 -3.30
N TYR A 63 7.23 -5.23 -2.62
CA TYR A 63 8.61 -5.50 -3.02
C TYR A 63 9.12 -6.91 -2.69
N GLN A 64 8.29 -7.78 -2.11
CA GLN A 64 8.56 -9.22 -2.10
C GLN A 64 8.47 -9.85 -3.50
N ASN A 65 7.66 -9.25 -4.37
CA ASN A 65 7.34 -9.82 -5.69
C ASN A 65 7.93 -9.02 -6.86
N ILE A 66 8.37 -7.78 -6.63
CA ILE A 66 8.98 -6.91 -7.64
C ILE A 66 10.19 -6.18 -7.06
N SER A 67 11.14 -5.77 -7.92
CA SER A 67 12.27 -4.93 -7.50
C SER A 67 11.82 -3.52 -7.16
N ARG A 68 12.41 -2.91 -6.12
CA ARG A 68 12.24 -1.49 -5.79
C ARG A 68 13.04 -0.56 -6.70
N ASP A 69 14.04 -1.08 -7.40
CA ASP A 69 14.75 -0.32 -8.44
C ASP A 69 13.85 -0.14 -9.67
N ASN A 70 12.91 0.80 -9.58
CA ASN A 70 11.87 1.05 -10.57
C ASN A 70 11.44 2.53 -10.57
N ILE A 71 10.64 2.90 -11.58
CA ILE A 71 10.23 4.29 -11.80
C ILE A 71 9.34 4.84 -10.67
N ASP A 72 8.54 4.00 -10.02
CA ASP A 72 7.65 4.42 -8.95
C ASP A 72 8.44 4.89 -7.73
N ALA A 73 9.44 4.10 -7.32
CA ALA A 73 10.33 4.45 -6.22
C ALA A 73 11.21 5.66 -6.57
N LEU A 74 11.65 5.78 -7.83
CA LEU A 74 12.44 6.92 -8.30
C LEU A 74 11.65 8.24 -8.25
N LEU A 75 10.38 8.23 -8.67
CA LEU A 75 9.58 9.44 -8.79
C LEU A 75 8.89 9.84 -7.49
N TYR A 76 8.45 8.86 -6.70
CA TYR A 76 7.57 9.11 -5.55
C TYR A 76 8.13 8.63 -4.23
N GLY A 77 9.18 7.81 -4.25
CA GLY A 77 9.71 7.17 -3.07
C GLY A 77 10.73 8.02 -2.31
N VAL A 78 11.22 7.42 -1.23
CA VAL A 78 12.35 7.90 -0.43
C VAL A 78 13.61 7.10 -0.75
N ASP A 79 14.79 7.59 -0.38
CA ASP A 79 16.05 6.86 -0.64
C ASP A 79 16.05 5.47 0.00
N GLU A 80 15.69 5.38 1.28
CA GLU A 80 15.62 4.13 2.04
C GLU A 80 14.28 3.98 2.74
N LEU A 81 13.62 2.83 2.54
CA LEU A 81 12.45 2.44 3.30
C LEU A 81 12.85 1.79 4.63
N PRO A 82 12.10 2.04 5.72
CA PRO A 82 12.34 1.34 6.97
C PRO A 82 12.05 -0.15 6.81
N LYS A 83 12.76 -0.98 7.59
CA LYS A 83 12.47 -2.41 7.67
C LYS A 83 11.14 -2.60 8.39
N ALA A 84 10.10 -2.93 7.63
CA ALA A 84 8.78 -3.27 8.15
C ALA A 84 8.50 -4.76 7.96
N VAL A 85 7.52 -5.26 8.70
CA VAL A 85 6.97 -6.61 8.47
C VAL A 85 5.97 -6.51 7.32
N PRO A 86 5.94 -7.47 6.38
CA PRO A 86 4.90 -7.52 5.36
C PRO A 86 3.51 -7.47 6.00
N LEU A 87 2.57 -6.82 5.30
CA LEU A 87 1.20 -6.61 5.75
C LEU A 87 0.59 -7.93 6.25
N GLN A 88 0.14 -7.93 7.50
CA GLN A 88 -0.55 -9.06 8.10
C GLN A 88 -2.05 -8.95 7.77
N CYS A 89 -2.62 -10.02 7.25
CA CYS A 89 -4.05 -10.05 6.95
C CYS A 89 -4.85 -10.20 8.25
N GLN A 90 -5.94 -9.45 8.40
CA GLN A 90 -6.82 -9.58 9.55
C GLN A 90 -7.79 -10.75 9.31
N SER A 91 -7.73 -11.79 10.16
CA SER A 91 -8.77 -12.83 10.19
C SER A 91 -10.05 -12.23 10.79
N ILE A 92 -11.09 -12.11 9.97
CA ILE A 92 -12.39 -11.54 10.38
C ILE A 92 -13.32 -12.60 11.03
N HIS A 93 -12.87 -13.85 11.16
CA HIS A 93 -13.59 -14.88 11.89
C HIS A 93 -13.18 -14.87 13.38
N THR A 94 -14.05 -14.32 14.23
CA THR A 94 -14.05 -14.56 15.69
C THR A 94 -15.40 -15.13 16.08
#